data_AF-A0A948CQ96-F1
#
_entry.id   AF-A0A948CQ96-F1
#
_cell.length_a   1.000
_cell.length_b   1.000
_cell.length_c   1.000
_cell.angle_alpha   90.00
_cell.angle_beta   90.00
_cell.angle_gamma   90.00
#
_symmetry.space_group_name_H-M   'P 1'
#
loop_
_entity.id
_entity.type
_entity.pdbx_description
1 polymer ?
#
loop_
_entity_poly.entity_id
_entity_poly.type
_entity_poly.pdbx_seq_one_letter_code
_entity_poly.pdbx_strand_id
1 'polypeptide(L)'
;MTARLPLNQLTPAFPTGAVGGMNNAWMSMASLELTENQVFVLTLPALPTCRYFGVVLMDWWQRSIDPSNKITSLNTSQLQPNANGEISIVTPAHPIG
;
A
#
# COMPACT_ATOMS: atom_id res chain seq x y z
N MET A 1 12.65 -14.15 -12.68
CA MET A 1 11.29 -14.73 -12.66
C MET A 1 10.43 -13.84 -11.78
N THR A 2 9.68 -12.90 -12.34
CA THR A 2 8.68 -12.14 -11.59
C THR A 2 7.47 -13.05 -11.42
N ALA A 3 7.33 -13.67 -10.25
CA ALA A 3 6.07 -14.29 -9.87
C ALA A 3 4.99 -13.22 -10.00
N ARG A 4 3.95 -13.48 -10.80
CA ARG A 4 2.83 -12.56 -10.97
C ARG A 4 2.18 -12.40 -9.61
N LEU A 5 2.26 -11.20 -9.03
CA LEU A 5 1.59 -10.91 -7.77
C LEU A 5 0.08 -11.11 -7.96
N PRO A 6 -0.64 -11.51 -6.89
CA PRO A 6 -2.08 -11.61 -6.97
C PRO A 6 -2.70 -10.25 -7.34
N LEU A 7 -3.68 -10.27 -8.25
CA LEU A 7 -4.40 -9.08 -8.67
C LEU A 7 -5.41 -8.67 -7.59
N ASN A 8 -5.40 -7.38 -7.25
CA ASN A 8 -6.32 -6.76 -6.28
C ASN A 8 -6.36 -7.49 -4.93
N GLN A 9 -5.27 -8.15 -4.54
CA GLN A 9 -5.15 -8.87 -3.28
C GLN A 9 -3.72 -8.74 -2.77
N LEU A 10 -3.57 -8.45 -1.47
CA LEU A 10 -2.28 -8.40 -0.81
C LEU A 10 -1.70 -9.80 -0.65
N THR A 11 -0.39 -9.94 -0.91
CA THR A 11 0.37 -11.13 -0.52
C THR A 11 0.44 -11.25 1.01
N PRO A 12 0.71 -12.44 1.56
CA PRO A 12 1.22 -12.53 2.92
C PRO A 12 2.43 -11.60 3.10
N ALA A 13 2.55 -11.00 4.29
CA ALA A 13 3.69 -10.16 4.59
C ALA A 13 4.98 -11.00 4.65
N PHE A 14 6.08 -10.46 4.14
CA PHE A 14 7.39 -11.09 4.14
C PHE A 14 8.49 -10.14 4.65
N PRO A 15 9.58 -10.66 5.23
CA PRO A 15 10.69 -9.85 5.72
C PRO A 15 11.47 -9.27 4.53
N THR A 16 11.64 -7.95 4.50
CA THR A 16 12.28 -7.27 3.36
C THR A 16 13.79 -7.49 3.30
N GLY A 17 14.44 -7.84 4.42
CA GLY A 17 15.88 -8.13 4.47
C GLY A 17 16.31 -9.25 3.51
N ALA A 18 15.43 -10.22 3.22
CA ALA A 18 15.70 -11.30 2.28
C ALA A 18 15.86 -10.83 0.81
N VAL A 19 15.41 -9.62 0.51
CA VAL A 19 15.45 -9.02 -0.85
C VAL A 19 16.19 -7.68 -0.87
N GLY A 20 17.08 -7.45 0.11
CA GLY A 20 17.91 -6.24 0.19
C GLY A 20 17.26 -5.04 0.87
N GLY A 21 16.10 -5.22 1.51
CA GLY A 21 15.45 -4.23 2.35
C GLY A 21 15.99 -4.19 3.78
N MET A 22 15.32 -3.43 4.64
CA MET A 22 15.72 -3.26 6.04
C MET A 22 15.36 -4.51 6.87
N ASN A 23 16.29 -4.99 7.71
CA ASN A 23 16.14 -6.27 8.43
C ASN A 23 14.98 -6.32 9.44
N ASN A 24 14.49 -5.18 9.91
CA ASN A 24 13.34 -5.08 10.82
C ASN A 24 12.05 -4.62 10.11
N ALA A 25 12.04 -4.58 8.77
CA ALA A 25 10.87 -4.20 7.97
C ALA A 25 10.22 -5.40 7.30
N TRP A 26 8.89 -5.36 7.29
CA TRP A 26 8.02 -6.32 6.61
C TRP A 26 7.25 -5.61 5.52
N MET A 27 6.94 -6.32 4.44
CA MET A 27 6.18 -5.78 3.31
C MET A 27 5.13 -6.78 2.85
N SER A 28 4.02 -6.26 2.37
CA SER A 28 3.02 -6.97 1.59
C SER A 28 2.78 -6.21 0.30
N MET A 29 2.50 -6.91 -0.80
CA MET A 29 2.36 -6.31 -2.13
C MET A 29 1.10 -6.81 -2.83
N ALA A 30 0.53 -6.01 -3.71
CA ALA A 30 -0.53 -6.39 -4.63
C ALA A 30 -0.25 -5.78 -6.00
N SER A 31 -0.63 -6.47 -7.08
CA SER A 31 -0.82 -5.81 -8.37
C SER A 31 -2.25 -5.29 -8.41
N LEU A 32 -2.45 -4.03 -8.82
CA LEU A 32 -3.80 -3.45 -8.93
C LEU A 32 -4.20 -3.33 -10.40
N GLU A 33 -5.42 -3.74 -10.70
CA GLU A 33 -6.08 -3.53 -11.99
C GLU A 33 -7.51 -3.07 -11.71
N LEU A 34 -7.78 -1.81 -12.03
CA LEU A 34 -9.05 -1.13 -11.74
C LEU A 34 -9.55 -0.46 -13.01
N THR A 35 -10.84 -0.58 -13.28
CA THR A 35 -11.53 0.28 -14.25
C THR A 35 -11.81 1.66 -13.65
N GLU A 36 -12.13 2.66 -14.47
CA GLU A 36 -12.33 4.06 -14.03
C GLU A 36 -13.39 4.23 -12.93
N ASN A 37 -14.37 3.30 -12.85
CA ASN A 37 -15.44 3.32 -11.87
C ASN A 37 -15.17 2.42 -10.66
N GLN A 38 -13.95 1.91 -10.51
CA GLN A 38 -13.56 1.03 -9.41
C GLN A 38 -12.54 1.71 -8.50
N VAL A 39 -12.63 1.34 -7.22
CA VAL A 39 -11.65 1.68 -6.20
C VAL A 39 -11.19 0.41 -5.52
N PHE A 40 -9.93 0.36 -5.13
CA PHE A 40 -9.40 -0.64 -4.23
C PHE A 40 -9.42 -0.10 -2.80
N VAL A 41 -9.98 -0.86 -1.87
CA VAL A 41 -10.04 -0.50 -0.45
C VAL A 41 -9.20 -1.49 0.34
N LEU A 42 -8.13 -0.99 0.95
CA LEU A 42 -7.36 -1.72 1.94
C LEU A 42 -7.88 -1.36 3.34
N THR A 43 -8.47 -2.34 4.02
CA THR A 43 -8.93 -2.19 5.41
C THR A 43 -7.92 -2.83 6.36
N LEU A 44 -7.49 -2.06 7.35
CA LEU A 44 -6.71 -2.55 8.48
C LEU A 44 -7.60 -2.56 9.73
N PRO A 45 -7.56 -3.62 10.56
CA PRO A 45 -8.41 -3.69 11.75
C PRO A 45 -8.02 -2.67 12.82
N ALA A 46 -6.75 -2.22 12.84
CA ALA A 46 -6.23 -1.18 13.71
C ALA A 46 -4.91 -0.62 13.17
N LEU A 47 -4.45 0.52 13.71
CA LEU A 47 -3.09 1.03 13.43
C LEU A 47 -2.04 0.04 13.95
N PRO A 48 -1.06 -0.38 13.12
CA PRO A 48 -0.01 -1.26 13.58
C PRO A 48 0.84 -0.63 14.70
N THR A 49 1.16 -1.42 15.73
CA THR A 49 2.04 -1.02 16.84
C THR A 49 3.51 -1.10 16.42
N CYS A 50 3.92 -0.22 15.51
CA CYS A 50 5.28 -0.14 15.00
C CYS A 50 5.76 1.31 14.91
N ARG A 51 7.08 1.51 14.80
CA ARG A 51 7.65 2.86 14.70
C ARG A 51 7.28 3.57 13.39
N TYR A 52 7.01 2.80 12.34
CA TYR A 52 6.62 3.31 11.03
C TYR A 52 5.80 2.27 10.29
N PHE A 53 4.67 2.71 9.76
CA PHE A 53 3.86 1.98 8.80
C PHE A 53 3.52 2.92 7.65
N GLY A 54 3.51 2.40 6.43
CA GLY A 54 3.10 3.16 5.26
C GLY A 54 2.60 2.28 4.14
N VAL A 55 1.84 2.91 3.25
CA VAL A 55 1.33 2.32 2.01
C VAL A 55 1.80 3.21 0.87
N VAL A 56 2.28 2.59 -0.22
CA VAL A 56 2.83 3.29 -1.38
C VAL A 56 2.25 2.68 -2.64
N LEU A 57 1.77 3.53 -3.53
CA LEU A 57 1.38 3.19 -4.89
C LEU A 57 2.62 3.29 -5.79
N MET A 58 2.85 2.21 -6.53
CA MET A 58 3.97 2.08 -7.45
C MET A 58 3.44 1.75 -8.84
N ASP A 59 4.22 2.11 -9.86
CA ASP A 59 3.94 1.67 -11.21
C ASP A 59 4.22 0.16 -11.37
N TRP A 60 3.95 -0.36 -12.57
CA TRP A 60 4.16 -1.77 -12.89
C TRP A 60 5.60 -2.25 -12.65
N TRP A 61 6.57 -1.32 -12.69
CA TRP A 61 7.99 -1.58 -12.51
C TRP A 61 8.47 -1.31 -11.08
N GLN A 62 7.53 -1.17 -10.13
CA GLN A 62 7.80 -0.90 -8.71
C GLN A 62 8.51 0.45 -8.47
N ARG A 63 8.27 1.43 -9.35
CA ARG A 63 8.76 2.81 -9.17
C ARG A 63 7.66 3.65 -8.52
N SER A 64 8.03 4.56 -7.62
CA SER A 64 7.08 5.51 -7.04
C SER A 64 6.41 6.33 -8.14
N ILE A 65 5.08 6.41 -8.12
CA ILE A 65 4.31 7.18 -9.08
C ILE A 65 4.36 8.65 -8.65
N ASP A 66 4.98 9.50 -9.48
CA ASP A 66 5.01 10.97 -9.40
C ASP A 66 4.68 11.58 -8.01
N PRO A 67 5.47 11.27 -6.97
CA PRO A 67 5.15 11.66 -5.60
C PRO A 67 5.25 13.18 -5.37
N SER A 68 5.84 13.91 -6.32
CA SER A 68 5.97 15.36 -6.26
C SER A 68 4.67 16.08 -6.59
N ASN A 69 3.83 15.48 -7.43
CA ASN A 69 2.57 16.09 -7.87
C ASN A 69 1.33 15.33 -7.36
N LYS A 70 1.47 14.07 -6.95
CA LYS A 70 0.35 13.21 -6.57
C LYS A 70 0.52 12.60 -5.19
N ILE A 71 -0.58 12.41 -4.48
CA ILE A 71 -0.59 11.66 -3.22
C ILE A 71 -0.55 10.17 -3.56
N THR A 72 0.65 9.60 -3.54
CA THR A 72 0.88 8.18 -3.86
C THR A 72 1.39 7.37 -2.68
N SER A 73 1.52 8.01 -1.52
CA SER A 73 1.87 7.32 -0.28
C SER A 73 1.19 7.94 0.93
N LEU A 74 0.87 7.09 1.91
CA LEU A 74 0.39 7.48 3.22
C LEU A 74 1.23 6.79 4.29
N ASN A 75 1.43 7.43 5.44
CA ASN A 75 2.06 6.85 6.60
C ASN A 75 1.25 7.09 7.88
N THR A 76 1.73 6.57 9.01
CA THR A 76 1.06 6.67 10.32
C THR A 76 0.68 8.09 10.77
N SER A 77 1.37 9.14 10.30
CA SER A 77 1.03 10.53 10.63
C SER A 77 -0.19 11.06 9.85
N GLN A 78 -0.52 10.42 8.73
CA GLN A 78 -1.60 10.84 7.82
C GLN A 78 -2.83 9.94 7.95
N LEU A 79 -2.65 8.69 8.36
CA LEU A 79 -3.75 7.74 8.55
C LEU A 79 -4.61 8.14 9.75
N GLN A 80 -5.92 8.14 9.55
CA GLN A 80 -6.90 8.43 10.58
C GLN A 80 -7.78 7.18 10.80
N PRO A 81 -7.95 6.73 12.05
CA PRO A 81 -8.87 5.64 12.34
C PRO A 81 -10.31 6.10 12.12
N ASN A 82 -11.13 5.19 11.59
CA ASN A 82 -12.57 5.30 11.53
C ASN A 82 -13.16 5.26 12.95
N ALA A 83 -14.46 5.57 13.10
CA ALA A 83 -15.14 5.56 14.39
C ALA A 83 -15.11 4.19 15.10
N ASN A 84 -14.98 3.09 14.34
CA ASN A 84 -14.84 1.73 14.87
C ASN A 84 -13.39 1.30 15.15
N GLY A 85 -12.41 2.19 14.93
CA GLY A 85 -10.98 1.93 15.15
C GLY A 85 -10.23 1.33 13.95
N GLU A 86 -10.94 0.91 12.90
CA GLU A 86 -10.33 0.42 11.66
C GLU A 86 -9.73 1.56 10.85
N ILE A 87 -8.92 1.23 9.84
CA ILE A 87 -8.39 2.20 8.89
C ILE A 87 -8.77 1.75 7.49
N SER A 88 -9.36 2.66 6.72
CA SER A 88 -9.67 2.43 5.32
C SER A 88 -8.75 3.28 4.45
N ILE A 89 -7.94 2.62 3.61
CA ILE A 89 -7.09 3.28 2.61
C ILE A 89 -7.73 3.03 1.25
N VAL A 90 -8.15 4.11 0.59
CA VAL A 90 -8.89 4.05 -0.68
C VAL A 90 -7.97 4.45 -1.82
N THR A 91 -7.83 3.57 -2.80
CA THR A 91 -7.06 3.77 -4.03
C THR A 91 -8.00 3.81 -5.23
N PRO A 92 -8.29 4.99 -5.81
CA PRO A 92 -9.03 5.09 -7.06
C PRO A 92 -8.16 4.73 -8.28
N ALA A 93 -8.79 4.43 -9.42
CA ALA A 93 -8.09 4.17 -10.68
C ALA A 93 -7.22 5.36 -11.15
N HIS A 94 -7.61 6.59 -10.80
CA HIS A 94 -6.82 7.79 -11.02
C HIS A 94 -6.43 8.42 -9.69
N PRO A 95 -5.13 8.55 -9.37
CA PRO A 95 -4.72 9.18 -8.13
C PRO A 95 -5.23 10.62 -8.04
N ILE A 96 -5.66 11.01 -6.84
CA ILE A 96 -6.19 12.35 -6.56
C ILE A 96 -5.00 13.30 -6.37
N GLY A 97 -4.97 14.38 -7.16
CA GLY A 97 -3.85 15.34 -7.19
C GLY A 97 -3.45 15.70 -8.62
#